data_AF-A0A838HTY6-F1
#
_entry.id   AF-A0A838HTY6-F1
#
_cell.length_a   1.000
_cell.length_b   1.000
_cell.length_c   1.000
_cell.angle_alpha   90.00
_cell.angle_beta   90.00
_cell.angle_gamma   90.00
#
_symmetry.space_group_name_H-M   'P 1'
#
loop_
_entity.id
_entity.type
_entity.pdbx_description
1 polymer ?
#
loop_
_entity_poly.entity_id
_entity_poly.type
_entity_poly.pdbx_seq_one_letter_code
_entity_poly.pdbx_strand_id
1 'polypeptide(L)'
;MGQPVFWSALLAVSVAGVGVRVLARRPLLPRLAKELGRWELAVAGASLLALVFHCLAMFFAGWVDVVPFLRAPAAAIRAMGTVSQVAYWVPAALLLVAVRRVWPIAVAVLAVMLAGVGVTMYWPFALTTHLAWIAAAVVGVVVIASVLVRARPSTTATA
;
A
#
# COMPACT_ATOMS: atom_id res chain seq x y z
N MET A 1 2.27 -23.08 -11.57
CA MET A 1 1.38 -23.01 -12.75
C MET A 1 0.25 -22.06 -12.38
N GLY A 2 0.40 -20.76 -12.63
CA GLY A 2 -0.03 -20.17 -13.89
C GLY A 2 -1.53 -19.87 -13.84
N GLN A 3 -1.97 -18.95 -12.96
CA GLN A 3 -3.33 -18.39 -12.99
C GLN A 3 -3.31 -17.01 -13.64
N PRO A 4 -3.04 -16.91 -14.96
CA PRO A 4 -2.96 -15.62 -15.65
C PRO A 4 -4.30 -14.87 -15.57
N VAL A 5 -5.42 -15.59 -15.43
CA VAL A 5 -6.76 -15.01 -15.24
C VAL A 5 -6.86 -14.27 -13.91
N PHE A 6 -6.34 -14.83 -12.82
CA PHE A 6 -6.34 -14.16 -11.51
C PHE A 6 -5.48 -12.88 -11.56
N TRP A 7 -4.27 -12.99 -12.12
CA TRP A 7 -3.35 -11.85 -12.23
C TRP A 7 -3.88 -10.75 -13.15
N SER A 8 -4.45 -11.11 -14.30
CA SER A 8 -5.04 -10.15 -15.24
C SER A 8 -6.34 -9.54 -14.71
N ALA A 9 -7.18 -10.30 -14.01
CA ALA A 9 -8.36 -9.75 -13.33
C ALA A 9 -7.97 -8.76 -12.24
N LEU A 10 -6.95 -9.08 -11.43
CA LEU A 10 -6.46 -8.19 -10.38
C LEU A 10 -5.84 -6.91 -10.96
N LEU A 11 -5.06 -7.03 -12.04
CA LEU A 11 -4.54 -5.90 -12.80
C LEU A 11 -5.67 -5.06 -13.41
N ALA A 12 -6.66 -5.69 -14.05
CA ALA A 12 -7.80 -5.02 -14.65
C ALA A 12 -8.61 -4.26 -13.60
N VAL A 13 -8.88 -4.87 -12.44
CA VAL A 13 -9.56 -4.19 -11.31
C VAL A 13 -8.72 -3.03 -10.77
N SER A 14 -7.40 -3.18 -10.66
CA SER A 14 -6.50 -2.12 -10.19
C SER A 14 -6.46 -0.95 -11.16
N VAL A 15 -6.29 -1.23 -12.46
CA VAL A 15 -6.25 -0.25 -13.54
C VAL A 15 -7.61 0.42 -13.71
N ALA A 16 -8.71 -0.34 -13.65
CA ALA A 16 -10.05 0.22 -13.69
C ALA A 16 -10.32 1.10 -12.46
N GLY A 17 -9.92 0.67 -11.26
CA GLY A 17 -10.07 1.47 -10.05
C GLY A 17 -9.31 2.80 -10.11
N VAL A 18 -8.05 2.75 -10.56
CA VAL A 18 -7.23 3.96 -10.78
C VAL A 18 -7.80 4.82 -11.91
N GLY A 19 -8.20 4.22 -13.03
CA GLY A 19 -8.76 4.92 -14.19
C GLY A 19 -10.07 5.61 -13.87
N VAL A 20 -10.99 4.92 -13.19
CA VAL A 20 -12.26 5.47 -12.71
C VAL A 20 -12.00 6.59 -11.70
N ARG A 21 -11.01 6.45 -10.81
CA ARG A 21 -10.64 7.51 -9.86
C ARG A 21 -10.08 8.76 -10.54
N VAL A 22 -9.19 8.57 -11.51
CA VAL A 22 -8.58 9.66 -12.30
C VAL A 22 -9.64 10.37 -13.15
N LEU A 23 -10.57 9.60 -13.73
CA LEU A 23 -11.65 10.11 -14.58
C LEU A 23 -12.75 10.80 -13.77
N ALA A 24 -13.16 10.23 -12.63
CA ALA A 24 -14.26 10.74 -11.84
C ALA A 24 -13.91 12.02 -11.07
N ARG A 25 -12.62 12.26 -10.76
CA ARG A 25 -12.10 13.40 -9.94
C ARG A 25 -12.84 13.65 -8.61
N ARG A 26 -13.75 12.77 -8.21
CA ARG A 26 -14.62 12.80 -7.04
C ARG A 26 -14.70 11.38 -6.47
N PRO A 27 -14.79 11.23 -5.14
CA PRO A 27 -14.98 9.91 -4.54
C PRO A 27 -16.29 9.31 -5.03
N LEU A 28 -16.26 8.04 -5.46
CA LEU A 28 -17.41 7.31 -6.00
C LEU A 28 -18.56 7.20 -5.00
N LEU A 29 -18.27 7.24 -3.69
CA LEU A 29 -19.25 7.23 -2.61
C LEU A 29 -19.07 8.46 -1.71
N PRO A 30 -19.59 9.64 -2.11
CA PRO A 30 -19.37 10.89 -1.37
C PRO A 30 -19.94 10.87 0.05
N ARG A 31 -20.91 9.99 0.36
CA ARG A 31 -21.48 9.83 1.71
C ARG A 31 -20.56 9.11 2.70
N LEU A 32 -19.62 8.30 2.20
CA LEU A 32 -18.65 7.55 3.02
C LEU A 32 -17.24 8.16 2.96
N ALA A 33 -17.00 9.07 2.03
CA ALA A 33 -15.71 9.71 1.85
C ALA A 33 -15.41 10.66 3.00
N LYS A 34 -14.30 10.42 3.70
CA LYS A 34 -13.78 11.34 4.72
C LYS A 34 -12.60 12.12 4.17
N GLU A 35 -12.52 13.37 4.60
CA GLU A 35 -11.37 14.23 4.31
C GLU A 35 -10.22 13.82 5.25
N LEU A 36 -9.10 13.40 4.66
CA LEU A 36 -7.86 13.27 5.41
C LEU A 36 -7.21 14.64 5.53
N GLY A 37 -6.67 14.95 6.71
CA GLY A 37 -5.81 16.11 6.88
C GLY A 37 -4.54 16.00 6.03
N ARG A 38 -3.89 17.14 5.71
CA ARG A 38 -2.63 17.14 4.94
C ARG A 38 -1.56 16.25 5.59
N TRP A 39 -1.47 16.27 6.92
CA TRP A 39 -0.54 15.42 7.66
C TRP A 39 -0.87 13.94 7.57
N GLU A 40 -2.15 13.56 7.69
CA GLU A 40 -2.58 12.17 7.55
C GLU A 40 -2.28 11.66 6.14
N LEU A 41 -2.52 12.50 5.12
CA LEU A 41 -2.18 12.18 3.73
C LEU A 41 -0.67 12.02 3.52
N ALA A 42 0.14 12.91 4.10
CA ALA A 42 1.59 12.84 4.02
C ALA A 42 2.14 11.58 4.70
N VAL A 43 1.65 11.26 5.90
CA VAL A 43 2.04 10.04 6.63
C VAL A 43 1.61 8.80 5.86
N ALA A 44 0.40 8.76 5.32
CA ALA A 44 -0.08 7.63 4.50
C ALA A 44 0.77 7.46 3.23
N GLY A 45 1.08 8.57 2.54
CA GLY A 45 1.94 8.57 1.35
C GLY A 45 3.35 8.09 1.64
N ALA A 46 4.00 8.62 2.69
CA ALA A 46 5.33 8.20 3.11
C ALA A 46 5.36 6.72 3.55
N SER A 47 4.34 6.27 4.29
CA SER A 47 4.20 4.88 4.71
C SER A 47 4.05 3.94 3.51
N LEU A 48 3.22 4.32 2.53
CA LEU A 48 3.03 3.54 1.32
C LEU A 48 4.33 3.46 0.50
N LEU A 49 5.05 4.57 0.36
CA LEU A 49 6.36 4.59 -0.32
C LEU A 49 7.38 3.69 0.38
N ALA A 50 7.42 3.71 1.71
CA ALA A 50 8.31 2.83 2.47
C ALA A 50 7.96 1.34 2.30
N LEU A 51 6.66 0.99 2.30
CA LEU A 51 6.20 -0.38 2.01
C LEU A 51 6.54 -0.81 0.57
N VAL A 52 6.34 0.08 -0.40
CA VAL A 52 6.71 -0.19 -1.81
C VAL A 52 8.21 -0.41 -1.92
N PHE A 53 9.02 0.45 -1.28
CA PHE A 53 10.47 0.28 -1.25
C PHE A 53 10.86 -1.07 -0.62
N HIS A 54 10.24 -1.47 0.48
CA HIS A 54 10.47 -2.76 1.11
C HIS A 54 10.20 -3.92 0.13
N CYS A 55 9.04 -3.91 -0.55
CA CYS A 55 8.71 -4.92 -1.55
C CYS A 55 9.71 -4.91 -2.73
N LEU A 56 10.11 -3.74 -3.21
CA LEU A 56 11.10 -3.61 -4.30
C LEU A 56 12.47 -4.15 -3.88
N ALA A 57 12.92 -3.83 -2.66
CA ALA A 57 14.19 -4.31 -2.14
C ALA A 57 14.25 -5.84 -2.06
N MET A 58 13.11 -6.48 -1.75
CA MET A 58 12.95 -7.93 -1.66
C MET A 58 12.89 -8.64 -3.01
N PHE A 59 12.06 -8.16 -3.94
CA PHE A 59 11.79 -8.86 -5.21
C PHE A 59 12.63 -8.37 -6.40
N PHE A 60 13.11 -7.13 -6.35
CA PHE A 60 13.73 -6.44 -7.48
C PHE A 60 15.11 -5.88 -7.11
N ALA A 61 15.93 -6.68 -6.43
CA ALA A 61 17.27 -6.29 -5.97
C ALA A 61 18.12 -5.65 -7.09
N GLY A 62 18.11 -6.23 -8.29
CA GLY A 62 18.85 -5.70 -9.44
C GLY A 62 18.47 -4.27 -9.84
N TRP A 63 17.22 -3.84 -9.63
CA TRP A 63 16.79 -2.47 -9.90
C TRP A 63 17.13 -1.53 -8.75
N VAL A 64 16.94 -1.98 -7.51
CA VAL A 64 17.19 -1.16 -6.32
C VAL A 64 18.68 -0.91 -6.13
N ASP A 65 19.52 -1.91 -6.38
CA ASP A 65 20.96 -1.84 -6.17
C ASP A 65 21.69 -1.01 -7.26
N VAL A 66 21.01 -0.63 -8.35
CA VAL A 66 21.56 0.36 -9.32
C VAL A 66 21.74 1.72 -8.64
N VAL A 67 20.88 2.04 -7.68
CA VAL A 67 20.91 3.32 -6.97
C VAL A 67 21.83 3.20 -5.75
N PRO A 68 23.01 3.84 -5.74
CA PRO A 68 24.03 3.57 -4.72
C PRO A 68 23.56 3.82 -3.28
N PHE A 69 22.76 4.89 -3.07
CA PHE A 69 22.26 5.24 -1.74
C PHE A 69 21.22 4.25 -1.19
N LEU A 70 20.59 3.43 -2.05
CA LEU A 70 19.58 2.44 -1.65
C LEU A 70 20.17 1.06 -1.36
N ARG A 71 21.42 0.78 -1.75
CA ARG A 71 22.05 -0.55 -1.59
C ARG A 71 22.08 -1.01 -0.14
N ALA A 72 22.62 -0.18 0.76
CA ALA A 72 22.74 -0.52 2.17
C ALA A 72 21.39 -0.81 2.85
N PRO A 73 20.37 0.09 2.75
CA PRO A 73 19.06 -0.21 3.35
C PRO A 73 18.37 -1.40 2.67
N ALA A 74 18.51 -1.58 1.35
CA ALA A 74 17.92 -2.72 0.66
C ALA A 74 18.56 -4.05 1.07
N ALA A 75 19.88 -4.09 1.25
CA ALA A 75 20.59 -5.26 1.77
C ALA A 75 20.13 -5.62 3.19
N ALA A 76 19.91 -4.62 4.06
CA ALA A 76 19.39 -4.86 5.41
C ALA A 76 17.97 -5.43 5.42
N ILE A 77 17.12 -5.03 4.47
CA ILE A 77 15.78 -5.59 4.29
C ILE A 77 15.86 -7.05 3.82
N ARG A 78 16.69 -7.33 2.81
CA ARG A 78 16.89 -8.68 2.26
C ARG A 78 17.50 -9.67 3.24
N ALA A 79 18.23 -9.18 4.25
CA ALA A 79 18.77 -10.02 5.32
C ALA A 79 17.67 -10.66 6.20
N MET A 80 16.40 -10.26 6.06
CA MET A 80 15.25 -10.84 6.77
C MET A 80 15.37 -10.86 8.31
N GLY A 81 16.28 -10.05 8.87
CA GLY A 81 16.44 -9.88 10.30
C GLY A 81 15.45 -8.86 10.89
N THR A 82 15.71 -8.44 12.13
CA THR A 82 14.89 -7.46 12.86
C THR A 82 14.71 -6.15 12.10
N VAL A 83 15.72 -5.69 11.36
CA VAL A 83 15.63 -4.47 10.54
C VAL A 83 14.56 -4.58 9.47
N SER A 84 14.47 -5.73 8.79
CA SER A 84 13.42 -6.00 7.81
C SER A 84 12.04 -5.94 8.45
N GLN A 85 11.88 -6.56 9.63
CA GLN A 85 10.61 -6.56 10.37
C GLN A 85 10.16 -5.15 10.74
N VAL A 86 11.08 -4.34 11.26
CA VAL A 86 10.80 -2.94 11.61
C VAL A 86 10.47 -2.13 10.36
N ALA A 87 11.25 -2.29 9.28
CA ALA A 87 11.04 -1.61 8.01
C ALA A 87 9.70 -1.97 7.34
N TYR A 88 9.08 -3.10 7.71
CA TYR A 88 7.75 -3.47 7.27
C TYR A 88 6.65 -2.98 8.24
N TRP A 89 6.74 -3.38 9.52
CA TRP A 89 5.68 -3.18 10.49
C TRP A 89 5.47 -1.71 10.86
N VAL A 90 6.53 -0.90 10.92
CA VAL A 90 6.42 0.52 11.27
C VAL A 90 5.63 1.27 10.18
N PRO A 91 6.00 1.21 8.89
CA PRO A 91 5.17 1.79 7.82
C PRO A 91 3.75 1.22 7.76
N ALA A 92 3.57 -0.09 7.95
CA ALA A 92 2.23 -0.69 7.95
C ALA A 92 1.34 -0.12 9.06
N ALA A 93 1.87 0.00 10.28
CA ALA A 93 1.16 0.58 11.41
C ALA A 93 0.88 2.08 11.21
N LEU A 94 1.85 2.84 10.71
CA LEU A 94 1.67 4.26 10.41
C LEU A 94 0.61 4.49 9.33
N LEU A 95 0.55 3.62 8.32
CA LEU A 95 -0.50 3.66 7.30
C LEU A 95 -1.88 3.46 7.95
N LEU A 96 -2.04 2.44 8.81
CA LEU A 96 -3.29 2.18 9.54
C LEU A 96 -3.68 3.35 10.44
N VAL A 97 -2.73 3.94 11.16
CA VAL A 97 -2.96 5.11 12.01
C VAL A 97 -3.39 6.32 11.18
N ALA A 98 -2.77 6.55 10.02
CA ALA A 98 -3.13 7.65 9.13
C ALA A 98 -4.55 7.49 8.55
N VAL A 99 -4.97 6.26 8.25
CA VAL A 99 -6.33 5.98 7.74
C VAL A 99 -7.34 5.62 8.83
N ARG A 100 -6.98 5.66 10.12
CA ARG A 100 -7.85 5.21 11.23
C ARG A 100 -9.19 5.92 11.32
N ARG A 101 -9.28 7.14 10.77
CA ARG A 101 -10.49 7.95 10.77
C ARG A 101 -11.45 7.56 9.65
N VAL A 102 -11.01 6.77 8.66
CA VAL A 102 -11.83 6.22 7.57
C VAL A 102 -12.83 5.19 8.12
N TRP A 103 -13.72 4.65 7.29
CA TRP A 103 -14.68 3.61 7.67
C TRP A 103 -13.97 2.44 8.39
N PRO A 104 -14.34 2.10 9.64
CA PRO A 104 -13.58 1.19 10.49
C PRO A 104 -13.47 -0.22 9.90
N ILE A 105 -14.49 -0.67 9.15
CA ILE A 105 -14.47 -1.97 8.48
C ILE A 105 -13.37 -2.01 7.40
N ALA A 106 -13.23 -0.96 6.60
CA ALA A 106 -12.15 -0.89 5.61
C ALA A 106 -10.77 -0.88 6.27
N VAL A 107 -10.61 -0.16 7.39
CA VAL A 107 -9.35 -0.15 8.15
C VAL A 107 -9.05 -1.53 8.74
N ALA A 108 -10.06 -2.23 9.28
CA ALA A 108 -9.91 -3.59 9.79
C ALA A 108 -9.51 -4.58 8.69
N VAL A 109 -10.16 -4.51 7.51
CA VAL A 109 -9.81 -5.33 6.35
C VAL A 109 -8.37 -5.03 5.90
N LEU A 110 -7.98 -3.76 5.82
CA LEU A 110 -6.60 -3.38 5.49
C LEU A 110 -5.60 -3.91 6.52
N ALA A 111 -5.92 -3.84 7.81
CA ALA A 111 -5.08 -4.36 8.87
C ALA A 111 -4.87 -5.88 8.74
N VAL A 112 -5.93 -6.63 8.43
CA VAL A 112 -5.83 -8.08 8.16
C VAL A 112 -4.96 -8.36 6.93
N MET A 113 -5.11 -7.58 5.85
CA MET A 113 -4.29 -7.73 4.64
C MET A 113 -2.80 -7.49 4.93
N LEU A 114 -2.47 -6.40 5.63
CA LEU A 114 -1.09 -6.09 6.02
C LEU A 114 -0.54 -7.12 7.02
N ALA A 115 -1.34 -7.58 7.97
CA ALA A 115 -0.92 -8.65 8.87
C ALA A 115 -0.64 -9.95 8.10
N GLY A 116 -1.48 -10.32 7.15
CA GLY A 116 -1.29 -11.49 6.31
C GLY A 116 -0.02 -11.41 5.45
N VAL A 117 0.29 -10.25 4.86
CA VAL A 117 1.56 -10.03 4.16
C VAL A 117 2.75 -10.24 5.11
N GLY A 118 2.73 -9.62 6.30
CA GLY A 118 3.82 -9.74 7.27
C GLY A 118 4.01 -11.18 7.77
N VAL A 119 2.91 -11.85 8.14
CA VAL A 119 2.94 -13.26 8.61
C VAL A 119 3.49 -14.17 7.52
N THR A 120 2.99 -14.05 6.28
CA THR A 120 3.46 -14.91 5.18
C THR A 120 4.89 -14.64 4.73
N MET A 121 5.46 -13.49 5.11
CA MET A 121 6.85 -13.14 4.81
C MET A 121 7.84 -13.72 5.83
N TYR A 122 7.46 -13.79 7.11
CA TYR A 122 8.34 -14.23 8.20
C TYR A 122 8.08 -15.67 8.68
N TRP A 123 7.02 -16.32 8.20
CA TRP A 123 6.79 -17.76 8.38
C TRP A 123 6.99 -18.54 7.07
N PRO A 124 7.25 -19.86 7.13
CA PRO A 124 7.48 -20.71 5.96
C PRO A 124 6.18 -21.02 5.21
N PHE A 125 5.56 -20.00 4.61
CA PHE A 125 4.46 -20.13 3.66
C PHE A 125 4.99 -20.21 2.23
N ALA A 126 4.22 -20.80 1.33
CA ALA A 126 4.54 -20.80 -0.09
C ALA A 126 4.56 -19.37 -0.66
N LEU A 127 5.51 -19.08 -1.55
CA LEU A 127 5.64 -17.77 -2.21
C LEU A 127 4.34 -17.32 -2.88
N THR A 128 3.59 -18.25 -3.47
CA THR A 128 2.28 -17.98 -4.09
C THR A 128 1.27 -17.40 -3.10
N THR A 129 1.28 -17.90 -1.86
CA THR A 129 0.40 -17.42 -0.79
C THR A 129 0.78 -16.01 -0.38
N HIS A 130 2.08 -15.75 -0.23
CA HIS A 130 2.58 -14.41 0.09
C HIS A 130 2.22 -13.38 -1.01
N LEU A 131 2.43 -13.75 -2.27
CA LEU A 131 2.05 -12.91 -3.41
C LEU A 131 0.53 -12.63 -3.48
N ALA A 132 -0.31 -13.60 -3.10
CA ALA A 132 -1.75 -13.39 -3.01
C ALA A 132 -2.14 -12.36 -1.93
N TRP A 133 -1.46 -12.38 -0.78
CA TRP A 133 -1.64 -11.36 0.27
C TRP A 133 -1.17 -9.97 -0.17
N ILE A 134 -0.04 -9.88 -0.87
CA ILE A 134 0.44 -8.60 -1.44
C ILE A 134 -0.60 -8.06 -2.43
N ALA A 135 -1.08 -8.91 -3.34
CA ALA A 135 -2.11 -8.55 -4.31
C ALA A 135 -3.37 -8.02 -3.62
N ALA A 136 -3.86 -8.72 -2.59
CA ALA A 136 -5.01 -8.29 -1.79
C ALA A 136 -4.76 -6.92 -1.10
N ALA A 137 -3.59 -6.73 -0.49
CA ALA A 137 -3.23 -5.48 0.17
C ALA A 137 -3.15 -4.31 -0.80
N VAL A 138 -2.54 -4.50 -1.98
CA VAL A 138 -2.47 -3.46 -3.03
C VAL A 138 -3.86 -3.06 -3.50
N VAL A 139 -4.71 -4.05 -3.83
CA VAL A 139 -6.10 -3.78 -4.24
C VAL A 139 -6.85 -3.06 -3.12
N GLY A 140 -6.72 -3.52 -1.87
CA GLY A 140 -7.36 -2.90 -0.71
C GLY A 140 -6.97 -1.43 -0.54
N VAL A 141 -5.67 -1.10 -0.60
CA VAL A 141 -5.18 0.28 -0.52
C VAL A 141 -5.74 1.12 -1.67
N VAL A 142 -5.71 0.61 -2.91
CA VAL A 142 -6.23 1.32 -4.09
C VAL A 142 -7.73 1.59 -3.97
N VAL A 143 -8.51 0.61 -3.53
CA VAL A 143 -9.96 0.75 -3.30
C VAL A 143 -10.23 1.77 -2.19
N ILE A 144 -9.52 1.70 -1.06
CA ILE A 144 -9.68 2.66 0.04
C ILE A 144 -9.33 4.08 -0.42
N ALA A 145 -8.21 4.25 -1.12
CA ALA A 145 -7.77 5.54 -1.64
C ALA A 145 -8.75 6.11 -2.69
N SER A 146 -9.32 5.26 -3.54
CA SER A 146 -10.22 5.68 -4.62
C SER A 146 -11.65 5.96 -4.16
N VAL A 147 -12.16 5.19 -3.19
CA VAL A 147 -13.56 5.26 -2.77
C VAL A 147 -13.73 6.16 -1.54
N LEU A 148 -12.81 6.10 -0.58
CA LEU A 148 -13.03 6.63 0.77
C LEU A 148 -12.20 7.87 1.11
N VAL A 149 -11.12 8.15 0.37
CA VAL A 149 -10.28 9.32 0.60
C VAL A 149 -10.73 10.47 -0.30
N ARG A 150 -11.04 11.63 0.28
CA ARG A 150 -11.21 12.89 -0.46
C ARG A 150 -10.02 13.80 -0.14
N ALA A 151 -9.27 14.20 -1.16
CA ALA A 151 -8.24 15.22 -1.02
C ALA A 151 -8.92 16.59 -0.87
N ARG A 152 -8.61 17.34 0.20
CA ARG A 152 -9.06 18.73 0.30
C ARG A 152 -8.41 19.54 -0.83
N PRO A 153 -9.18 20.31 -1.63
CA PRO A 153 -8.58 21.31 -2.49
C PRO A 153 -7.77 22.27 -1.62
N SER A 154 -6.51 22.48 -1.97
CA SER A 154 -5.74 23.60 -1.44
C SER A 154 -6.43 24.87 -1.89
N THR A 155 -7.09 25.56 -0.96
CA THR A 155 -7.53 26.94 -1.15
C THR A 155 -6.28 27.78 -1.38
N THR A 156 -5.88 27.92 -2.63
CA THR A 156 -4.98 29.00 -3.05
C THR A 156 -5.81 30.26 -2.91
N ALA A 157 -5.60 30.98 -1.80
CA ALA A 157 -6.13 32.31 -1.62
C ALA A 157 -5.57 33.18 -2.76
N THR A 158 -6.42 33.53 -3.72
CA THR A 158 -6.20 34.68 -4.59
C THR A 158 -6.26 35.93 -3.72
N ALA A 159 -5.11 36.58 -3.56
CA ALA A 159 -5.00 37.98 -3.18
C ALA A 159 -4.68 38.77 -4.45
#